data_AF-A0A8C2C7F5-F1
#
_entry.id   AF-A0A8C2C7F5-F1
#
_cell.length_a   1.000
_cell.length_b   1.000
_cell.length_c   1.000
_cell.angle_alpha   90.00
_cell.angle_beta   90.00
_cell.angle_gamma   90.00
#
_symmetry.space_group_name_H-M   'P 1'
#
loop_
_entity.id
_entity.type
_entity.pdbx_description
1 polymer ?
#
loop_
_entity_poly.entity_id
_entity_poly.type
_entity_poly.pdbx_seq_one_letter_code
_entity_poly.pdbx_strand_id
1 'polypeptide(L)'
;MSRFRSYVQKIERFSELTLSGHTLFDGLSTEQGFYTSKDFLPLVAKASKPGMCRSHSALPELRGTVIVLGAGDTAFDCATSALRCGARRVFVVFRKGFTNIRAVPEEMELAKEEKCDFLPFLSPREVLLKAGRVHGMEFCRTEQTESGQWVEDEEQIIRLKADYIISAFGSLMNDHPVIEAMAPIRLNRWGLPELDPESMQTSEPWVFAGGDVAGLANTTVEAVNDGKQASWHMHRYLQSIFGKTVSGPPQLPLFYSPIDTVDISVKMCGITFPNPFGLASAPPTTSATMIRRAFEQGWGFALTKTFSLDKDLVTNVSPRIVRGTTSGPMFGPGQGSFLNIELISEKTAAYWCQSVTELKADFPDHIVISSIMCSYNKADWTELAKMAEESGADALELNLSCPHGMGERGMGLACGQDPELVRNICRWVREAVQIPFFAKLTPNVTNIVDIAKAAQEVIVNCYI
;
A
#
# COMPACT_ATOMS: atom_id res chain seq x y z
N MET A 1 -19.48 20.20 8.19
CA MET A 1 -20.34 19.49 7.21
C MET A 1 -19.59 18.44 6.37
N SER A 2 -18.33 18.07 6.68
CA SER A 2 -17.49 17.21 5.82
C SER A 2 -17.08 15.85 6.40
N ARG A 3 -17.82 15.28 7.37
CA ARG A 3 -17.52 13.95 7.94
C ARG A 3 -18.72 13.00 7.90
N PHE A 4 -19.30 12.78 6.72
CA PHE A 4 -20.14 11.61 6.48
C PHE A 4 -19.30 10.56 5.73
N ARG A 5 -18.74 9.59 6.45
CA ARG A 5 -18.07 8.42 5.84
C ARG A 5 -19.09 7.35 5.44
N SER A 6 -18.68 6.43 4.56
CA SER A 6 -19.49 5.28 4.15
C SER A 6 -19.81 4.40 5.36
N TYR A 7 -21.09 4.15 5.62
CA TYR A 7 -21.51 3.21 6.66
C TYR A 7 -21.34 1.81 6.10
N VAL A 8 -20.50 0.99 6.73
CA VAL A 8 -20.45 -0.44 6.44
C VAL A 8 -21.11 -1.14 7.61
N GLN A 9 -22.30 -1.67 7.35
CA GLN A 9 -23.07 -2.40 8.34
C GLN A 9 -22.39 -3.75 8.57
N LYS A 10 -22.22 -4.12 9.84
CA LYS A 10 -21.59 -5.38 10.27
C LYS A 10 -22.63 -6.44 10.65
N ILE A 11 -22.43 -7.68 10.23
CA ILE A 11 -22.97 -8.89 10.87
C ILE A 11 -21.97 -9.29 11.96
N GLU A 12 -22.34 -9.12 13.23
CA GLU A 12 -21.45 -9.42 14.36
C GLU A 12 -21.71 -10.83 14.90
N ARG A 13 -20.68 -11.55 15.36
CA ARG A 13 -20.87 -12.80 16.12
C ARG A 13 -21.40 -12.48 17.52
N PHE A 14 -22.57 -13.03 17.85
CA PHE A 14 -23.30 -12.73 19.06
C PHE A 14 -22.87 -13.57 20.27
N SER A 15 -23.10 -13.03 21.46
CA SER A 15 -23.17 -13.79 22.70
C SER A 15 -24.54 -14.46 22.86
N GLU A 16 -24.59 -15.55 23.62
CA GLU A 16 -25.75 -16.40 23.94
C GLU A 16 -27.06 -15.65 24.29
N LEU A 17 -27.00 -14.44 24.83
CA LEU A 17 -28.18 -13.61 25.17
C LEU A 17 -29.09 -13.21 23.99
N THR A 18 -28.64 -13.34 22.74
CA THR A 18 -29.48 -13.02 21.56
C THR A 18 -30.21 -14.25 21.01
N LEU A 19 -29.81 -15.45 21.45
CA LEU A 19 -30.51 -16.70 21.12
C LEU A 19 -31.74 -16.92 22.01
N SER A 20 -31.79 -16.27 23.19
CA SER A 20 -33.02 -16.09 23.93
C SER A 20 -33.78 -14.90 23.38
N GLY A 21 -34.90 -15.13 22.70
CA GLY A 21 -35.80 -14.08 22.22
C GLY A 21 -36.14 -13.09 23.34
N HIS A 22 -35.50 -11.92 23.32
CA HIS A 22 -35.80 -10.88 24.27
C HIS A 22 -37.05 -10.13 23.82
N THR A 23 -38.16 -10.40 24.50
CA THR A 23 -39.42 -9.66 24.44
C THR A 23 -39.30 -8.19 24.87
N LEU A 24 -38.09 -7.73 25.23
CA LEU A 24 -37.84 -6.42 25.83
C LEU A 24 -38.23 -5.25 24.91
N PHE A 25 -38.01 -5.39 23.61
CA PHE A 25 -38.30 -4.34 22.63
C PHE A 25 -39.49 -4.68 21.73
N ASP A 26 -40.17 -5.79 21.99
CA ASP A 26 -41.29 -6.24 21.17
C ASP A 26 -42.44 -5.23 21.24
N GLY A 27 -42.98 -4.86 20.08
CA GLY A 27 -44.06 -3.89 19.96
C GLY A 27 -43.65 -2.42 20.11
N LEU A 28 -42.36 -2.12 20.33
CA LEU A 28 -41.85 -0.75 20.30
C LEU A 28 -41.59 -0.29 18.86
N SER A 29 -41.87 0.99 18.61
CA SER A 29 -41.74 1.61 17.29
C SER A 29 -40.97 2.93 17.33
N THR A 30 -40.60 3.42 16.14
CA THR A 30 -39.92 4.71 15.95
C THR A 30 -40.77 5.89 16.43
N GLU A 31 -42.10 5.80 16.33
CA GLU A 31 -43.04 6.82 16.84
C GLU A 31 -42.99 6.97 18.36
N GLN A 32 -42.65 5.88 19.05
CA GLN A 32 -42.51 5.83 20.51
C GLN A 32 -41.12 6.25 20.98
N GLY A 33 -40.17 6.45 20.06
CA GLY A 33 -38.79 6.84 20.35
C GLY A 33 -37.78 5.69 20.37
N PHE A 34 -38.16 4.49 19.95
CA PHE A 34 -37.26 3.34 19.85
C PHE A 34 -36.80 3.11 18.42
N TYR A 35 -35.50 2.87 18.24
CA TYR A 35 -34.91 2.52 16.96
C TYR A 35 -33.98 1.31 17.14
N THR A 36 -33.89 0.45 16.13
CA THR A 36 -32.67 -0.33 15.93
C THR A 36 -31.67 0.48 15.11
N SER A 37 -30.40 0.12 15.16
CA SER A 37 -29.38 0.68 14.26
C SER A 37 -29.72 0.50 12.77
N LYS A 38 -30.48 -0.55 12.43
CA LYS A 38 -30.97 -0.83 11.07
C LYS A 38 -32.12 0.06 10.64
N ASP A 39 -32.84 0.67 11.58
CA ASP A 39 -33.81 1.73 11.29
C ASP A 39 -33.10 3.09 11.22
N PHE A 40 -32.32 3.42 12.26
CA PHE A 40 -31.81 4.76 12.47
C PHE A 40 -30.73 5.18 11.46
N LEU A 41 -29.67 4.39 11.30
CA LEU A 41 -28.55 4.77 10.44
C LEU A 41 -28.96 4.93 8.97
N PRO A 42 -29.82 4.07 8.38
CA PRO A 42 -30.33 4.30 7.03
C PRO A 42 -31.15 5.58 6.89
N LEU A 43 -31.96 5.98 7.88
CA LEU A 43 -32.68 7.26 7.83
C LEU A 43 -31.71 8.44 7.76
N VAL A 44 -30.69 8.45 8.63
CA VAL A 44 -29.65 9.47 8.63
C VAL A 44 -28.87 9.46 7.32
N ALA A 45 -28.50 8.28 6.81
CA ALA A 45 -27.75 8.14 5.57
C ALA A 45 -28.52 8.67 4.36
N LYS A 46 -29.81 8.31 4.23
CA LYS A 46 -30.68 8.76 3.13
C LYS A 46 -30.82 10.29 3.12
N ALA A 47 -30.88 10.92 4.29
CA ALA A 47 -31.00 12.37 4.42
C ALA A 47 -29.68 13.13 4.20
N SER A 48 -28.54 12.51 4.50
CA SER A 48 -27.23 13.17 4.52
C SER A 48 -26.33 12.89 3.33
N LYS A 49 -26.66 11.89 2.50
CA LYS A 49 -25.82 11.45 1.37
C LYS A 49 -26.49 11.77 0.03
N PRO A 50 -26.21 12.94 -0.58
CA PRO A 50 -26.72 13.27 -1.90
C PRO A 50 -26.41 12.17 -2.92
N GLY A 51 -27.40 11.81 -3.73
CA GLY A 51 -27.27 10.74 -4.73
C GLY A 51 -27.55 9.32 -4.22
N MET A 52 -27.65 9.10 -2.90
CA MET A 52 -28.02 7.77 -2.36
C MET A 52 -29.48 7.41 -2.61
N CYS A 53 -30.39 8.39 -2.58
CA CYS A 53 -31.82 8.21 -2.81
C CYS A 53 -32.35 9.27 -3.79
N ARG A 54 -33.39 8.90 -4.55
CA ARG A 54 -34.09 9.83 -5.47
C ARG A 54 -34.94 10.86 -4.73
N SER A 55 -35.45 10.52 -3.55
CA SER A 55 -36.26 11.39 -2.72
C SER A 55 -35.40 12.18 -1.72
N HIS A 56 -35.74 13.45 -1.51
CA HIS A 56 -35.19 14.23 -0.40
C HIS A 56 -35.79 13.71 0.92
N SER A 57 -34.99 12.97 1.68
CA SER A 57 -35.34 12.55 3.03
C SER A 57 -34.93 13.61 4.05
N ALA A 58 -35.79 13.90 5.02
CA ALA A 58 -35.44 14.74 6.15
C ALA A 58 -34.60 13.94 7.18
N LEU A 59 -33.71 14.63 7.88
CA LEU A 59 -33.01 14.04 9.03
C LEU A 59 -34.02 13.70 10.14
N PRO A 60 -33.85 12.57 10.86
CA PRO A 60 -34.60 12.31 12.07
C PRO A 60 -34.43 13.46 13.08
N GLU A 61 -35.50 13.83 13.78
CA GLU A 61 -35.45 14.85 14.85
C GLU A 61 -35.41 14.18 16.23
N LEU A 62 -34.22 14.03 16.80
CA LEU A 62 -34.03 13.40 18.12
C LEU A 62 -33.83 14.47 19.21
N ARG A 63 -34.89 15.20 19.58
CA ARG A 63 -34.80 16.26 20.61
C ARG A 63 -34.84 15.68 22.02
N GLY A 64 -33.72 15.69 22.73
CA GLY A 64 -33.67 15.22 24.12
C GLY A 64 -32.43 14.39 24.44
N THR A 65 -32.57 13.48 25.40
CA THR A 65 -31.54 12.52 25.77
C THR A 65 -31.72 11.22 24.98
N VAL A 66 -30.65 10.73 24.36
CA VAL A 66 -30.63 9.45 23.62
C VAL A 66 -29.78 8.43 24.36
N ILE A 67 -30.28 7.21 24.50
CA ILE A 67 -29.50 6.04 24.94
C ILE A 67 -29.14 5.21 23.71
N VAL A 68 -27.87 4.89 23.54
CA VAL A 68 -27.39 3.94 22.53
C VAL A 68 -26.86 2.71 23.22
N LEU A 69 -27.39 1.54 22.87
CA LEU A 69 -27.05 0.27 23.50
C LEU A 69 -26.02 -0.48 22.63
N GLY A 70 -24.81 -0.66 23.14
CA GLY A 70 -23.75 -1.40 22.46
C GLY A 70 -22.36 -0.77 22.62
N ALA A 71 -21.34 -1.51 22.17
CA ALA A 71 -19.94 -1.11 22.25
C ALA A 71 -19.12 -1.53 21.01
N GLY A 72 -19.78 -1.74 19.86
CA GLY A 72 -19.13 -1.93 18.55
C GLY A 72 -19.28 -0.67 17.69
N ASP A 73 -18.66 -0.65 16.52
CA ASP A 73 -18.65 0.49 15.58
C ASP A 73 -20.06 1.06 15.35
N THR A 74 -21.04 0.16 15.16
CA THR A 74 -22.46 0.51 14.98
C THR A 74 -23.00 1.40 16.11
N ALA A 75 -22.59 1.17 17.36
CA ALA A 75 -23.06 1.95 18.51
C ALA A 75 -22.44 3.36 18.50
N PHE A 76 -21.15 3.49 18.19
CA PHE A 76 -20.48 4.79 18.13
C PHE A 76 -20.97 5.62 16.94
N ASP A 77 -21.24 4.98 15.79
CA ASP A 77 -21.89 5.61 14.64
C ASP A 77 -23.30 6.11 14.99
N CYS A 78 -24.09 5.31 15.70
CA CYS A 78 -25.41 5.72 16.17
C CYS A 78 -25.31 6.91 17.14
N ALA A 79 -24.34 6.90 18.05
CA ALA A 79 -24.16 7.96 19.04
C ALA A 79 -23.82 9.31 18.40
N THR A 80 -22.80 9.33 17.53
CA THR A 80 -22.38 10.55 16.82
C THR A 80 -23.45 11.03 15.83
N SER A 81 -24.15 10.11 15.17
CA SER A 81 -25.27 10.43 14.26
C SER A 81 -26.48 11.00 15.01
N ALA A 82 -26.75 10.54 16.24
CA ALA A 82 -27.82 11.09 17.08
C ALA A 82 -27.57 12.58 17.41
N LEU A 83 -26.31 12.97 17.63
CA LEU A 83 -25.95 14.39 17.81
C LEU A 83 -26.29 15.23 16.56
N ARG A 84 -26.07 14.71 15.34
CA ARG A 84 -26.47 15.39 14.09
C ARG A 84 -27.99 15.51 13.94
N CYS A 85 -28.74 14.61 14.56
CA CYS A 85 -30.20 14.61 14.59
C CYS A 85 -30.77 15.57 15.66
N GLY A 86 -29.92 16.33 16.36
CA GLY A 86 -30.33 17.32 17.36
C GLY A 86 -30.43 16.79 18.80
N ALA A 87 -29.84 15.63 19.10
CA ALA A 87 -29.76 15.12 20.46
C ALA A 87 -29.03 16.12 21.38
N ARG A 88 -29.64 16.41 22.53
CA ARG A 88 -29.06 17.29 23.56
C ARG A 88 -27.95 16.58 24.34
N ARG A 89 -28.10 15.26 24.55
CA ARG A 89 -27.15 14.42 25.26
C ARG A 89 -27.27 12.98 24.78
N VAL A 90 -26.15 12.27 24.67
CA VAL A 90 -26.12 10.87 24.24
C VAL A 90 -25.37 10.04 25.27
N PHE A 91 -26.00 8.96 25.74
CA PHE A 91 -25.38 7.95 26.59
C PHE A 91 -25.11 6.69 25.77
N VAL A 92 -23.86 6.27 25.69
CA VAL A 92 -23.46 4.98 25.13
C VAL A 92 -23.36 3.99 26.29
N VAL A 93 -24.27 3.01 26.31
CA VAL A 93 -24.44 2.08 27.42
C VAL A 93 -24.05 0.68 26.98
N PHE A 94 -23.23 0.01 27.78
CA PHE A 94 -22.75 -1.33 27.45
C PHE A 94 -22.57 -2.20 28.69
N ARG A 95 -22.84 -3.49 28.52
CA ARG A 95 -22.90 -4.48 29.62
C ARG A 95 -21.55 -4.94 30.18
N LYS A 96 -20.43 -4.42 29.69
CA LYS A 96 -19.07 -4.80 30.11
C LYS A 96 -18.26 -3.55 30.48
N GLY A 97 -16.97 -3.71 30.79
CA GLY A 97 -16.07 -2.60 31.07
C GLY A 97 -15.57 -1.90 29.80
N PHE A 98 -14.92 -0.75 29.98
CA PHE A 98 -14.29 0.01 28.89
C PHE A 98 -13.24 -0.80 28.12
N THR A 99 -12.50 -1.68 28.81
CA THR A 99 -11.50 -2.57 28.20
C THR A 99 -12.12 -3.65 27.30
N ASN A 100 -13.45 -3.77 27.30
CA ASN A 100 -14.20 -4.73 26.48
C ASN A 100 -14.93 -4.06 25.30
N ILE A 101 -14.68 -2.77 25.04
CA ILE A 101 -15.17 -2.11 23.83
C ILE A 101 -14.59 -2.83 22.60
N ARG A 102 -15.46 -3.16 21.65
CA ARG A 102 -15.10 -3.92 20.44
C ARG A 102 -14.65 -3.02 19.30
N ALA A 103 -15.12 -1.77 19.29
CA ALA A 103 -14.67 -0.78 18.32
C ALA A 103 -13.20 -0.44 18.56
N VAL A 104 -12.50 -0.06 17.49
CA VAL A 104 -11.12 0.44 17.61
C VAL A 104 -11.08 1.75 18.40
N PRO A 105 -9.99 2.05 19.13
CA PRO A 105 -9.90 3.25 19.97
C PRO A 105 -10.23 4.56 19.23
N GLU A 106 -9.89 4.65 17.94
CA GLU A 106 -10.16 5.81 17.09
C GLU A 106 -11.66 6.06 16.91
N GLU A 107 -12.49 5.01 16.82
CA GLU A 107 -13.95 5.13 16.71
C GLU A 107 -14.58 5.58 18.04
N MET A 108 -14.07 5.06 19.16
CA MET A 108 -14.51 5.50 20.49
C MET A 108 -14.15 6.99 20.73
N GLU A 109 -12.96 7.42 20.32
CA GLU A 109 -12.48 8.78 20.56
C GLU A 109 -13.36 9.82 19.87
N LEU A 110 -13.92 9.53 18.69
CA LEU A 110 -14.87 10.42 18.01
C LEU A 110 -16.10 10.74 18.87
N ALA A 111 -16.72 9.73 19.46
CA ALA A 111 -17.88 9.93 20.34
C ALA A 111 -17.50 10.66 21.64
N LYS A 112 -16.30 10.40 22.16
CA LYS A 112 -15.76 11.04 23.37
C LYS A 112 -15.43 12.53 23.16
N GLU A 113 -14.80 12.89 22.04
CA GLU A 113 -14.53 14.27 21.66
C GLU A 113 -15.81 15.09 21.58
N GLU A 114 -16.88 14.47 21.04
CA GLU A 114 -18.22 15.05 20.92
C GLU A 114 -19.07 14.97 22.20
N LYS A 115 -18.45 14.60 23.33
CA LYS A 115 -19.06 14.60 24.68
C LYS A 115 -20.21 13.61 24.84
N CYS A 116 -20.18 12.47 24.14
CA CYS A 116 -21.02 11.33 24.52
C CYS A 116 -20.56 10.80 25.89
N ASP A 117 -21.53 10.47 26.75
CA ASP A 117 -21.27 9.86 28.05
C ASP A 117 -21.24 8.33 27.90
N PHE A 118 -20.28 7.68 28.54
CA PHE A 118 -20.12 6.22 28.48
C PHE A 118 -20.50 5.60 29.81
N LEU A 119 -21.47 4.68 29.80
CA LEU A 119 -21.95 3.98 30.99
C LEU A 119 -21.66 2.48 30.87
N PRO A 120 -20.52 2.00 31.42
CA PRO A 120 -20.17 0.59 31.40
C PRO A 120 -20.98 -0.20 32.43
N PHE A 121 -20.89 -1.53 32.37
CA PHE A 121 -21.44 -2.46 33.36
C PHE A 121 -22.96 -2.38 33.54
N LEU A 122 -23.70 -2.08 32.47
CA LEU A 122 -25.17 -1.98 32.52
C LEU A 122 -25.83 -2.92 31.50
N SER A 123 -26.70 -3.80 31.99
CA SER A 123 -27.54 -4.66 31.15
C SER A 123 -28.98 -4.16 31.13
N PRO A 124 -29.60 -4.00 29.94
CA PRO A 124 -31.01 -3.66 29.77
C PRO A 124 -32.00 -4.53 30.55
N ARG A 125 -32.97 -3.91 31.25
CA ARG A 125 -34.06 -4.62 31.95
C ARG A 125 -35.47 -4.25 31.49
N GLU A 126 -35.79 -2.97 31.44
CA GLU A 126 -37.14 -2.51 31.09
C GLU A 126 -37.10 -1.15 30.36
N VAL A 127 -37.92 -0.99 29.32
CA VAL A 127 -38.14 0.31 28.67
C VAL A 127 -39.30 1.01 29.39
N LEU A 128 -39.01 2.16 30.00
CA LEU A 128 -39.99 2.91 30.77
C LEU A 128 -40.79 3.82 29.83
N LEU A 129 -42.09 3.56 29.68
CA LEU A 129 -42.98 4.37 28.84
C LEU A 129 -43.80 5.35 29.69
N LYS A 130 -44.00 6.57 29.17
CA LYS A 130 -44.95 7.54 29.72
C LYS A 130 -45.78 8.13 28.58
N ALA A 131 -47.11 8.04 28.70
CA ALA A 131 -48.04 8.47 27.65
C ALA A 131 -47.70 7.87 26.26
N GLY A 132 -47.30 6.59 26.25
CA GLY A 132 -46.98 5.85 25.02
C GLY A 132 -45.61 6.16 24.39
N ARG A 133 -44.77 7.01 25.00
CA ARG A 133 -43.41 7.31 24.52
C ARG A 133 -42.34 6.90 25.52
N VAL A 134 -41.13 6.64 25.02
CA VAL A 134 -39.94 6.39 25.85
C VAL A 134 -39.73 7.57 26.80
N HIS A 135 -39.62 7.26 28.09
CA HIS A 135 -39.33 8.20 29.18
C HIS A 135 -38.02 7.86 29.90
N GLY A 136 -37.52 6.65 29.69
CA GLY A 136 -36.26 6.18 30.22
C GLY A 136 -36.10 4.68 30.03
N MET A 137 -35.04 4.16 30.64
CA MET A 137 -34.71 2.76 30.60
C MET A 137 -34.15 2.33 31.96
N GLU A 138 -34.59 1.17 32.41
CA GLU A 138 -34.08 0.48 33.58
C GLU A 138 -32.98 -0.49 33.17
N PHE A 139 -31.91 -0.52 33.96
CA PHE A 139 -30.77 -1.40 33.82
C PHE A 139 -30.49 -2.09 35.15
N CYS A 140 -29.89 -3.27 35.08
CA CYS A 140 -29.21 -3.87 36.22
C CYS A 140 -27.70 -3.76 36.03
N ARG A 141 -26.95 -3.71 37.13
CA ARG A 141 -25.49 -3.72 37.09
C ARG A 141 -25.00 -5.10 36.63
N THR A 142 -23.89 -5.10 35.89
CA THR A 142 -23.15 -6.32 35.57
C THR A 142 -21.76 -6.31 36.18
N GLU A 143 -21.23 -7.49 36.45
CA GLU A 143 -19.86 -7.66 36.90
C GLU A 143 -19.26 -8.95 36.38
N GLN A 144 -17.94 -9.04 36.46
CA GLN A 144 -17.19 -10.23 36.06
C GLN A 144 -16.73 -10.96 37.33
N THR A 145 -17.10 -12.22 37.45
CA THR A 145 -16.64 -13.10 38.54
C THR A 145 -15.14 -13.40 38.39
N GLU A 146 -14.51 -13.95 39.43
CA GLU A 146 -13.11 -14.39 39.38
C GLU A 146 -12.85 -15.45 38.29
N SER A 147 -13.87 -16.24 37.95
CA SER A 147 -13.82 -17.23 36.86
C SER A 147 -13.94 -16.62 35.46
N GLY A 148 -14.11 -15.30 35.36
CA GLY A 148 -14.27 -14.57 34.11
C GLY A 148 -15.68 -14.59 33.53
N GLN A 149 -16.65 -15.18 34.24
CA GLN A 149 -18.06 -15.19 33.83
C GLN A 149 -18.73 -13.84 34.13
N TRP A 150 -19.64 -13.42 33.26
CA TRP A 150 -20.39 -12.18 33.45
C TRP A 150 -21.72 -12.51 34.13
N VAL A 151 -22.00 -11.82 35.23
CA VAL A 151 -23.25 -11.97 36.01
C VAL A 151 -23.98 -10.64 36.07
N GLU A 152 -25.30 -10.72 36.25
CA GLU A 152 -26.20 -9.58 36.40
C GLU A 152 -26.69 -9.52 37.85
N ASP A 153 -26.57 -8.37 38.50
CA ASP A 153 -27.07 -8.14 39.85
C ASP A 153 -28.45 -7.48 39.77
N GLU A 154 -29.50 -8.26 40.00
CA GLU A 154 -30.89 -7.81 39.92
C GLU A 154 -31.30 -6.82 41.02
N GLU A 155 -30.56 -6.75 42.13
CA GLU A 155 -30.85 -5.80 43.21
C GLU A 155 -30.25 -4.41 42.91
N GLN A 156 -29.14 -4.37 42.17
CA GLN A 156 -28.47 -3.13 41.76
C GLN A 156 -29.07 -2.54 40.48
N ILE A 157 -30.20 -1.87 40.64
CA ILE A 157 -30.97 -1.25 39.55
C ILE A 157 -30.59 0.22 39.33
N ILE A 158 -30.46 0.62 38.06
CA ILE A 158 -30.25 2.00 37.61
C ILE A 158 -31.35 2.38 36.62
N ARG A 159 -32.01 3.53 36.88
CA ARG A 159 -33.00 4.11 35.97
C ARG A 159 -32.45 5.37 35.32
N LEU A 160 -32.28 5.32 34.00
CA LEU A 160 -31.77 6.45 33.21
C LEU A 160 -32.92 7.09 32.43
N LYS A 161 -33.13 8.39 32.63
CA LYS A 161 -34.11 9.16 31.85
C LYS A 161 -33.62 9.35 30.41
N ALA A 162 -34.48 9.06 29.45
CA ALA A 162 -34.21 9.21 28.03
C ALA A 162 -35.50 9.43 27.25
N ASP A 163 -35.38 10.11 26.12
CA ASP A 163 -36.48 10.36 25.19
C ASP A 163 -36.42 9.38 24.00
N TYR A 164 -35.23 8.83 23.73
CA TYR A 164 -34.98 7.88 22.65
C TYR A 164 -34.02 6.78 23.07
N ILE A 165 -34.23 5.58 22.51
CA ILE A 165 -33.34 4.43 22.67
C ILE A 165 -32.97 3.91 21.27
N ILE A 166 -31.68 3.67 21.04
CA ILE A 166 -31.15 3.08 19.82
C ILE A 166 -30.43 1.77 20.17
N SER A 167 -30.96 0.64 19.71
CA SER A 167 -30.33 -0.67 19.88
C SER A 167 -29.28 -0.93 18.79
N ALA A 168 -28.02 -1.13 19.17
CA ALA A 168 -26.89 -1.35 18.27
C ALA A 168 -26.15 -2.66 18.61
N PHE A 169 -26.90 -3.75 18.84
CA PHE A 169 -26.35 -5.05 19.20
C PHE A 169 -25.72 -5.86 18.04
N GLY A 170 -25.84 -5.38 16.80
CA GLY A 170 -25.34 -6.06 15.61
C GLY A 170 -26.47 -6.43 14.65
N SER A 171 -26.19 -7.32 13.71
CA SER A 171 -27.13 -7.79 12.68
C SER A 171 -27.05 -9.31 12.54
N LEU A 172 -28.19 -9.95 12.29
CA LEU A 172 -28.31 -11.39 12.06
C LEU A 172 -28.93 -11.66 10.69
N MET A 173 -28.72 -12.87 10.20
CA MET A 173 -29.49 -13.44 9.09
C MET A 173 -30.49 -14.43 9.67
N ASN A 174 -31.72 -13.97 9.89
CA ASN A 174 -32.81 -14.76 10.49
C ASN A 174 -34.11 -14.69 9.68
N ASP A 175 -34.07 -14.09 8.48
CA ASP A 175 -35.21 -13.99 7.58
C ASP A 175 -35.45 -15.34 6.89
N HIS A 176 -36.56 -16.01 7.23
CA HIS A 176 -36.90 -17.35 6.75
C HIS A 176 -36.92 -17.44 5.21
N PRO A 177 -37.63 -16.55 4.48
CA PRO A 177 -37.56 -16.47 3.02
C PRO A 177 -36.13 -16.44 2.44
N VAL A 178 -35.20 -15.72 3.09
CA VAL A 178 -33.81 -15.63 2.62
C VAL A 178 -33.08 -16.95 2.86
N ILE A 179 -33.28 -17.56 4.03
CA ILE A 179 -32.70 -18.86 4.39
C ILE A 179 -33.18 -19.95 3.43
N GLU A 180 -34.49 -19.97 3.14
CA GLU A 180 -35.09 -20.92 2.19
C GLU A 180 -34.54 -20.71 0.77
N ALA A 181 -34.35 -19.47 0.34
CA ALA A 181 -33.81 -19.15 -0.98
C ALA A 181 -32.35 -19.59 -1.19
N MET A 182 -31.59 -19.82 -0.11
CA MET A 182 -30.21 -20.32 -0.19
C MET A 182 -30.12 -21.85 -0.26
N ALA A 183 -31.22 -22.58 -0.07
CA ALA A 183 -31.19 -24.04 -0.17
C ALA A 183 -30.71 -24.47 -1.59
N PRO A 184 -29.88 -25.53 -1.71
CA PRO A 184 -29.52 -26.53 -0.70
C PRO A 184 -28.21 -26.26 0.07
N ILE A 185 -27.70 -25.03 0.09
CA ILE A 185 -26.43 -24.69 0.78
C ILE A 185 -26.50 -25.07 2.27
N ARG A 186 -25.47 -25.74 2.77
CA ARG A 186 -25.35 -26.07 4.19
C ARG A 186 -25.08 -24.81 5.01
N LEU A 187 -25.81 -24.69 6.12
CA LEU A 187 -25.59 -23.64 7.11
C LEU A 187 -24.85 -24.22 8.31
N ASN A 188 -23.93 -23.44 8.88
CA ASN A 188 -23.22 -23.77 10.10
C ASN A 188 -24.09 -23.53 11.35
N ARG A 189 -23.55 -23.82 12.54
CA ARG A 189 -24.26 -23.67 13.83
C ARG A 189 -24.77 -22.25 14.14
N TRP A 190 -24.27 -21.24 13.43
CA TRP A 190 -24.68 -19.84 13.58
C TRP A 190 -25.76 -19.43 12.56
N GLY A 191 -26.26 -20.37 11.77
CA GLY A 191 -27.25 -20.11 10.72
C GLY A 191 -26.68 -19.40 9.49
N LEU A 192 -25.36 -19.31 9.35
CA LEU A 192 -24.68 -18.70 8.19
C LEU A 192 -24.16 -19.79 7.24
N PRO A 193 -23.95 -19.51 5.94
CA PRO A 193 -23.35 -20.46 5.01
C PRO A 193 -22.06 -21.09 5.55
N GLU A 194 -21.97 -22.42 5.45
CA GLU A 194 -20.74 -23.15 5.71
C GLU A 194 -19.82 -23.04 4.50
N LEU A 195 -18.58 -22.64 4.72
CA LEU A 195 -17.62 -22.32 3.66
C LEU A 195 -16.27 -22.99 3.93
N ASP A 196 -15.59 -23.35 2.85
CA ASP A 196 -14.15 -23.59 2.88
C ASP A 196 -13.40 -22.25 3.00
N PRO A 197 -12.57 -22.04 4.04
CA PRO A 197 -11.97 -20.73 4.34
C PRO A 197 -10.87 -20.31 3.36
N GLU A 198 -10.35 -21.23 2.54
CA GLU A 198 -9.34 -20.90 1.53
C GLU A 198 -10.00 -20.51 0.20
N SER A 199 -11.05 -21.24 -0.21
CA SER A 199 -11.70 -21.07 -1.50
C SER A 199 -12.93 -20.19 -1.47
N MET A 200 -13.49 -19.94 -0.28
CA MET A 200 -14.78 -19.25 -0.07
C MET A 200 -15.97 -20.01 -0.69
N GLN A 201 -15.77 -21.29 -1.02
CA GLN A 201 -16.76 -22.16 -1.64
C GLN A 201 -17.72 -22.73 -0.59
N THR A 202 -19.00 -22.84 -0.93
CA THR A 202 -20.01 -23.47 -0.07
C THR A 202 -20.03 -25.00 -0.25
N SER A 203 -21.01 -25.68 0.34
CA SER A 203 -21.29 -27.09 0.04
C SER A 203 -21.67 -27.36 -1.43
N GLU A 204 -22.13 -26.33 -2.15
CA GLU A 204 -22.46 -26.42 -3.58
C GLU A 204 -21.28 -25.91 -4.42
N PRO A 205 -20.71 -26.74 -5.33
CA PRO A 205 -19.47 -26.38 -6.03
C PRO A 205 -19.53 -25.09 -6.86
N TRP A 206 -20.72 -24.68 -7.28
CA TRP A 206 -20.95 -23.50 -8.09
C TRP A 206 -21.34 -22.26 -7.28
N VAL A 207 -21.45 -22.38 -5.96
CA VAL A 207 -21.84 -21.28 -5.06
C VAL A 207 -20.72 -20.95 -4.08
N PHE A 208 -20.43 -19.66 -3.97
CA PHE A 208 -19.41 -19.09 -3.12
C PHE A 208 -20.03 -17.96 -2.30
N ALA A 209 -19.49 -17.67 -1.12
CA ALA A 209 -19.94 -16.55 -0.29
C ALA A 209 -18.76 -15.86 0.39
N GLY A 210 -18.91 -14.59 0.72
CA GLY A 210 -17.86 -13.77 1.33
C GLY A 210 -18.42 -12.52 1.99
N GLY A 211 -17.62 -11.88 2.84
CA GLY A 211 -18.04 -10.74 3.63
C GLY A 211 -18.87 -11.15 4.83
N ASP A 212 -19.70 -10.23 5.31
CA ASP A 212 -20.49 -10.38 6.52
C ASP A 212 -21.32 -11.66 6.57
N VAL A 213 -21.90 -12.08 5.43
CA VAL A 213 -22.72 -13.30 5.36
C VAL A 213 -21.90 -14.57 5.60
N ALA A 214 -20.59 -14.55 5.30
CA ALA A 214 -19.69 -15.65 5.63
C ALA A 214 -19.44 -15.77 7.15
N GLY A 215 -19.72 -14.71 7.92
CA GLY A 215 -19.47 -14.66 9.37
C GLY A 215 -17.99 -14.69 9.75
N LEU A 216 -17.10 -14.40 8.80
CA LEU A 216 -15.64 -14.32 8.97
C LEU A 216 -15.17 -12.87 9.07
N ALA A 217 -15.64 -12.01 8.16
CA ALA A 217 -15.30 -10.60 8.10
C ALA A 217 -16.00 -9.77 9.19
N ASN A 218 -15.29 -8.80 9.74
CA ASN A 218 -15.83 -7.77 10.63
C ASN A 218 -15.50 -6.34 10.15
N THR A 219 -14.89 -6.24 8.97
CA THR A 219 -14.44 -4.99 8.36
C THR A 219 -14.63 -5.01 6.85
N THR A 220 -14.73 -3.82 6.25
CA THR A 220 -14.83 -3.66 4.80
C THR A 220 -13.66 -4.31 4.06
N VAL A 221 -12.44 -4.20 4.59
CA VAL A 221 -11.24 -4.73 3.93
C VAL A 221 -11.22 -6.26 3.91
N GLU A 222 -11.71 -6.90 4.99
CA GLU A 222 -11.89 -8.35 5.04
C GLU A 222 -12.96 -8.79 4.03
N ALA A 223 -14.11 -8.11 3.98
CA ALA A 223 -15.16 -8.46 3.02
C ALA A 223 -14.72 -8.28 1.55
N VAL A 224 -13.94 -7.23 1.26
CA VAL A 224 -13.30 -7.05 -0.06
C VAL A 224 -12.32 -8.17 -0.35
N ASN A 225 -11.54 -8.60 0.65
CA ASN A 225 -10.61 -9.71 0.51
C ASN A 225 -11.33 -11.05 0.29
N ASP A 226 -12.45 -11.31 0.97
CA ASP A 226 -13.25 -12.51 0.74
C ASP A 226 -13.74 -12.57 -0.70
N GLY A 227 -14.25 -11.45 -1.24
CA GLY A 227 -14.63 -11.35 -2.64
C GLY A 227 -13.45 -11.56 -3.59
N LYS A 228 -12.27 -10.98 -3.26
CA LYS A 228 -11.03 -11.17 -4.02
C LYS A 228 -10.61 -12.65 -4.04
N GLN A 229 -10.65 -13.33 -2.90
CA GLN A 229 -10.30 -14.74 -2.76
C GLN A 229 -11.29 -15.62 -3.53
N ALA A 230 -12.58 -15.40 -3.33
CA ALA A 230 -13.64 -16.11 -4.04
C ALA A 230 -13.50 -15.97 -5.56
N SER A 231 -13.14 -14.79 -6.07
CA SER A 231 -13.01 -14.55 -7.52
C SER A 231 -11.99 -15.48 -8.21
N TRP A 232 -10.88 -15.81 -7.54
CA TRP A 232 -9.89 -16.73 -8.08
C TRP A 232 -10.43 -18.16 -8.18
N HIS A 233 -11.15 -18.62 -7.15
CA HIS A 233 -11.69 -19.98 -7.14
C HIS A 233 -12.95 -20.13 -7.99
N MET A 234 -13.78 -19.08 -8.09
CA MET A 234 -14.82 -18.96 -9.11
C MET A 234 -14.22 -19.08 -10.52
N HIS A 235 -13.11 -18.39 -10.79
CA HIS A 235 -12.39 -18.49 -12.06
C HIS A 235 -11.94 -19.94 -12.31
N ARG A 236 -11.28 -20.59 -11.35
CA ARG A 236 -10.85 -21.99 -11.47
C ARG A 236 -12.04 -22.94 -11.71
N TYR A 237 -13.13 -22.76 -10.97
CA TYR A 237 -14.35 -23.54 -11.11
C TYR A 237 -14.96 -23.39 -12.51
N LEU A 238 -15.15 -22.15 -12.97
CA LEU A 238 -15.70 -21.90 -14.30
C LEU A 238 -14.81 -22.47 -15.40
N GLN A 239 -13.49 -22.29 -15.33
CA GLN A 239 -12.57 -22.87 -16.31
C GLN A 239 -12.65 -24.41 -16.36
N SER A 240 -12.77 -25.07 -15.20
CA SER A 240 -12.83 -26.53 -15.14
C SER A 240 -14.09 -27.09 -15.81
N ILE A 241 -15.23 -26.39 -15.73
CA ILE A 241 -16.47 -26.76 -16.45
C ILE A 241 -16.28 -26.73 -17.96
N PHE A 242 -15.41 -25.85 -18.47
CA PHE A 242 -15.06 -25.78 -19.89
C PHE A 242 -13.84 -26.65 -20.26
N GLY A 243 -13.45 -27.59 -19.40
CA GLY A 243 -12.32 -28.50 -19.63
C GLY A 243 -10.96 -27.81 -19.63
N LYS A 244 -10.85 -26.62 -19.03
CA LYS A 244 -9.60 -25.85 -18.93
C LYS A 244 -9.06 -25.92 -17.51
N THR A 245 -7.79 -26.29 -17.38
CA THR A 245 -7.10 -26.34 -16.09
C THR A 245 -6.37 -25.02 -15.84
N VAL A 246 -6.65 -24.41 -14.70
CA VAL A 246 -5.88 -23.28 -14.17
C VAL A 246 -4.94 -23.84 -13.10
N SER A 247 -3.66 -23.99 -13.48
CA SER A 247 -2.60 -24.53 -12.62
C SER A 247 -1.64 -23.45 -12.13
N GLY A 248 -1.02 -23.68 -10.99
CA GLY A 248 -0.02 -22.77 -10.43
C GLY A 248 -0.60 -21.80 -9.38
N PRO A 249 0.22 -20.84 -8.92
CA PRO A 249 -0.19 -19.88 -7.90
C PRO A 249 -1.28 -18.92 -8.43
N PRO A 250 -2.09 -18.30 -7.56
CA PRO A 250 -3.06 -17.28 -7.94
C PRO A 250 -2.45 -16.11 -8.72
N GLN A 251 -3.05 -15.76 -9.85
CA GLN A 251 -2.63 -14.66 -10.75
C GLN A 251 -3.79 -13.69 -10.98
N LEU A 252 -4.23 -13.02 -9.91
CA LEU A 252 -5.24 -11.97 -10.03
C LEU A 252 -4.64 -10.75 -10.76
N PRO A 253 -5.33 -10.18 -11.77
CA PRO A 253 -4.84 -9.01 -12.47
C PRO A 253 -4.61 -7.81 -11.54
N LEU A 254 -3.65 -6.96 -11.92
CA LEU A 254 -3.50 -5.64 -11.32
C LEU A 254 -4.64 -4.71 -11.78
N PHE A 255 -4.70 -3.53 -11.18
CA PHE A 255 -5.55 -2.44 -11.66
C PHE A 255 -4.84 -1.70 -12.80
N TYR A 256 -5.59 -1.40 -13.87
CA TYR A 256 -5.08 -0.68 -15.04
C TYR A 256 -5.96 0.53 -15.37
N SER A 257 -5.35 1.52 -16.00
CA SER A 257 -5.93 2.77 -16.45
C SER A 257 -5.30 3.20 -17.78
N PRO A 258 -5.86 4.19 -18.50
CA PRO A 258 -5.22 4.73 -19.71
C PRO A 258 -3.79 5.27 -19.50
N ILE A 259 -3.41 5.64 -18.27
CA ILE A 259 -2.05 6.09 -17.94
C ILE A 259 -1.03 4.97 -18.20
N ASP A 260 -1.40 3.72 -17.95
CA ASP A 260 -0.51 2.56 -18.14
C ASP A 260 -0.23 2.26 -19.63
N THR A 261 -0.94 2.93 -20.54
CA THR A 261 -0.72 2.82 -22.00
C THR A 261 0.16 3.93 -22.57
N VAL A 262 0.60 4.88 -21.75
CA VAL A 262 1.49 5.97 -22.19
C VAL A 262 2.86 5.39 -22.57
N ASP A 263 3.27 5.60 -23.83
CA ASP A 263 4.60 5.25 -24.29
C ASP A 263 5.62 6.23 -23.68
N ILE A 264 6.51 5.67 -22.85
CA ILE A 264 7.61 6.39 -22.20
C ILE A 264 8.97 6.04 -22.80
N SER A 265 9.01 5.37 -23.96
CA SER A 265 10.26 5.08 -24.65
C SER A 265 10.91 6.35 -25.21
N VAL A 266 12.23 6.33 -25.38
CA VAL A 266 12.98 7.45 -25.93
C VAL A 266 14.13 6.97 -26.81
N LYS A 267 14.37 7.67 -27.92
CA LYS A 267 15.54 7.42 -28.78
C LYS A 267 16.59 8.49 -28.56
N MET A 268 17.80 8.08 -28.19
CA MET A 268 18.96 8.96 -28.00
C MET A 268 20.16 8.30 -28.65
N CYS A 269 20.96 9.05 -29.42
CA CYS A 269 22.22 8.51 -29.99
C CYS A 269 22.07 7.29 -30.90
N GLY A 270 20.91 7.14 -31.55
CA GLY A 270 20.60 5.95 -32.35
C GLY A 270 20.14 4.74 -31.54
N ILE A 271 20.21 4.81 -30.21
CA ILE A 271 19.78 3.76 -29.27
C ILE A 271 18.34 4.04 -28.83
N THR A 272 17.51 3.00 -28.80
CA THR A 272 16.12 3.10 -28.32
C THR A 272 16.07 2.55 -26.90
N PHE A 273 15.69 3.41 -25.96
CA PHE A 273 15.53 3.08 -24.55
C PHE A 273 14.06 2.77 -24.28
N PRO A 274 13.72 1.64 -23.62
CA PRO A 274 12.33 1.29 -23.32
C PRO A 274 11.69 2.26 -22.32
N ASN A 275 12.51 2.93 -21.49
CA ASN A 275 12.14 4.07 -20.66
C ASN A 275 13.41 4.90 -20.36
N PRO A 276 13.28 6.19 -19.96
CA PRO A 276 14.44 7.09 -19.80
C PRO A 276 15.17 6.92 -18.47
N PHE A 277 14.86 5.90 -17.66
CA PHE A 277 15.41 5.73 -16.32
C PHE A 277 16.50 4.66 -16.33
N GLY A 278 17.67 5.00 -15.80
CA GLY A 278 18.80 4.08 -15.73
C GLY A 278 19.65 4.21 -14.49
N LEU A 279 20.37 3.13 -14.19
CA LEU A 279 21.32 3.11 -13.08
C LEU A 279 22.65 3.74 -13.48
N ALA A 280 23.08 4.76 -12.75
CA ALA A 280 24.40 5.36 -12.93
C ALA A 280 25.54 4.39 -12.54
N SER A 281 26.73 4.61 -13.11
CA SER A 281 27.98 3.92 -12.70
C SER A 281 28.33 4.30 -11.26
N ALA A 282 27.93 3.47 -10.30
CA ALA A 282 27.83 3.84 -8.89
C ALA A 282 27.65 2.59 -7.99
N PRO A 283 27.54 2.72 -6.64
CA PRO A 283 27.30 1.56 -5.77
C PRO A 283 26.12 0.65 -6.16
N PRO A 284 24.97 1.15 -6.68
CA PRO A 284 23.89 0.30 -7.18
C PRO A 284 24.27 -0.64 -8.33
N THR A 285 25.40 -0.40 -9.01
CA THR A 285 25.91 -1.23 -10.11
C THR A 285 27.25 -1.88 -9.77
N THR A 286 27.51 -2.12 -8.47
CA THR A 286 28.74 -2.77 -7.97
C THR A 286 28.97 -4.17 -8.55
N SER A 287 27.92 -4.90 -8.90
CA SER A 287 27.99 -6.22 -9.54
C SER A 287 26.92 -6.39 -10.62
N ALA A 288 27.21 -7.24 -11.59
CA ALA A 288 26.29 -7.58 -12.68
C ALA A 288 24.96 -8.17 -12.18
N THR A 289 24.99 -8.90 -11.07
CA THR A 289 23.79 -9.45 -10.42
C THR A 289 22.85 -8.35 -9.88
N MET A 290 23.37 -7.15 -9.56
CA MET A 290 22.52 -6.01 -9.20
C MET A 290 21.86 -5.41 -10.44
N ILE A 291 22.59 -5.30 -11.55
CA ILE A 291 22.07 -4.83 -12.83
C ILE A 291 20.97 -5.77 -13.35
N ARG A 292 21.21 -7.09 -13.32
CA ARG A 292 20.19 -8.11 -13.67
C ARG A 292 18.88 -7.88 -12.92
N ARG A 293 18.96 -7.76 -11.58
CA ARG A 293 17.77 -7.48 -10.77
C ARG A 293 17.12 -6.14 -11.10
N ALA A 294 17.90 -5.13 -11.50
CA ALA A 294 17.34 -3.85 -11.92
C ALA A 294 16.53 -3.99 -13.22
N PHE A 295 17.03 -4.74 -14.20
CA PHE A 295 16.28 -5.03 -15.43
C PHE A 295 15.04 -5.88 -15.16
N GLU A 296 15.11 -6.87 -14.27
CA GLU A 296 13.92 -7.63 -13.81
C GLU A 296 12.86 -6.72 -13.15
N GLN A 297 13.26 -5.56 -12.60
CA GLN A 297 12.35 -4.55 -12.05
C GLN A 297 11.92 -3.47 -13.06
N GLY A 298 12.41 -3.52 -14.30
CA GLY A 298 12.00 -2.63 -15.39
C GLY A 298 12.84 -1.37 -15.61
N TRP A 299 14.05 -1.26 -15.03
CA TRP A 299 14.98 -0.16 -15.35
C TRP A 299 15.38 -0.21 -16.83
N GLY A 300 15.22 0.88 -17.59
CA GLY A 300 15.44 0.83 -19.03
C GLY A 300 16.90 0.70 -19.47
N PHE A 301 17.83 1.17 -18.65
CA PHE A 301 19.26 1.01 -18.90
C PHE A 301 20.10 0.96 -17.62
N ALA A 302 21.34 0.50 -17.73
CA ALA A 302 22.29 0.53 -16.62
C ALA A 302 23.71 0.73 -17.11
N LEU A 303 24.49 1.46 -16.32
CA LEU A 303 25.93 1.54 -16.48
C LEU A 303 26.63 0.50 -15.61
N THR A 304 27.65 -0.16 -16.16
CA THR A 304 28.59 -0.91 -15.31
C THR A 304 29.26 0.04 -14.31
N LYS A 305 29.67 -0.46 -13.14
CA LYS A 305 30.62 0.29 -12.32
C LYS A 305 31.90 0.47 -13.14
N THR A 306 32.43 1.70 -13.17
CA THR A 306 33.62 2.02 -13.96
C THR A 306 34.71 0.98 -13.73
N PHE A 307 35.26 0.41 -14.79
CA PHE A 307 36.35 -0.57 -14.69
C PHE A 307 37.52 -0.17 -15.60
N SER A 308 38.69 -0.76 -15.33
CA SER A 308 39.95 -0.45 -16.00
C SER A 308 40.68 -1.74 -16.39
N LEU A 309 41.81 -1.60 -17.08
CA LEU A 309 42.73 -2.71 -17.31
C LEU A 309 43.32 -3.23 -15.99
N ASP A 310 43.78 -4.49 -15.98
CA ASP A 310 44.27 -5.17 -14.78
C ASP A 310 45.47 -4.46 -14.12
N LYS A 311 46.29 -3.76 -14.91
CA LYS A 311 47.41 -2.96 -14.39
C LYS A 311 46.98 -1.76 -13.54
N ASP A 312 45.72 -1.34 -13.68
CA ASP A 312 45.12 -0.20 -12.99
C ASP A 312 44.14 -0.63 -11.88
N LEU A 313 44.18 -1.90 -11.46
CA LEU A 313 43.36 -2.40 -10.35
C LEU A 313 43.54 -1.55 -9.09
N VAL A 314 42.42 -1.35 -8.40
CA VAL A 314 42.32 -0.55 -7.17
C VAL A 314 41.81 -1.36 -6.00
N THR A 315 42.05 -0.86 -4.80
CA THR A 315 41.49 -1.37 -3.55
C THR A 315 40.79 -0.22 -2.83
N ASN A 316 39.51 -0.39 -2.53
CA ASN A 316 38.73 0.60 -1.79
C ASN A 316 39.10 0.62 -0.29
N VAL A 317 38.92 1.78 0.34
CA VAL A 317 39.04 1.93 1.80
C VAL A 317 37.68 1.81 2.51
N SER A 318 37.70 1.74 3.84
CA SER A 318 36.49 1.77 4.67
C SER A 318 36.76 2.51 5.99
N PRO A 319 35.89 3.46 6.41
CA PRO A 319 34.61 3.85 5.81
C PRO A 319 34.79 4.71 4.54
N ARG A 320 33.81 4.65 3.61
CA ARG A 320 33.93 5.35 2.31
C ARG A 320 32.66 5.96 1.74
N ILE A 321 31.48 5.66 2.27
CA ILE A 321 30.21 6.29 1.87
C ILE A 321 29.53 6.74 3.16
N VAL A 322 29.19 8.02 3.25
CA VAL A 322 28.57 8.63 4.42
C VAL A 322 27.34 9.44 4.01
N ARG A 323 26.37 9.54 4.93
CA ARG A 323 25.24 10.45 4.74
C ARG A 323 25.72 11.90 4.66
N GLY A 324 25.07 12.70 3.84
CA GLY A 324 25.29 14.14 3.78
C GLY A 324 24.77 14.86 5.02
N THR A 325 25.33 16.03 5.30
CA THR A 325 24.88 16.95 6.35
C THR A 325 24.01 18.08 5.81
N THR A 326 23.66 18.03 4.52
CA THR A 326 22.95 19.08 3.78
C THR A 326 21.52 19.32 4.24
N SER A 327 20.90 18.34 4.91
CA SER A 327 19.53 18.39 5.43
C SER A 327 19.46 18.27 6.95
N GLY A 328 20.49 18.75 7.67
CA GLY A 328 20.53 18.73 9.13
C GLY A 328 20.69 17.31 9.71
N PRO A 329 20.33 17.09 11.00
CA PRO A 329 20.47 15.80 11.68
C PRO A 329 19.30 14.84 11.36
N MET A 330 18.89 14.77 10.10
CA MET A 330 17.84 13.86 9.62
C MET A 330 18.46 12.52 9.19
N PHE A 331 18.04 11.44 9.84
CA PHE A 331 18.46 10.06 9.56
C PHE A 331 17.32 9.26 8.92
N GLY A 332 17.64 8.11 8.33
CA GLY A 332 16.65 7.25 7.68
C GLY A 332 16.33 7.69 6.24
N PRO A 333 15.07 7.66 5.81
CA PRO A 333 14.69 7.84 4.41
C PRO A 333 15.00 9.25 3.89
N GLY A 334 15.14 9.38 2.56
CA GLY A 334 15.23 10.67 1.89
C GLY A 334 16.44 11.51 2.31
N GLN A 335 17.62 10.89 2.46
CA GLN A 335 18.85 11.62 2.77
C GLN A 335 19.10 12.72 1.72
N GLY A 336 19.37 13.95 2.17
CA GLY A 336 19.55 15.09 1.27
C GLY A 336 20.76 14.97 0.34
N SER A 337 21.79 14.23 0.74
CA SER A 337 22.89 13.82 -0.12
C SER A 337 23.67 12.66 0.47
N PHE A 338 24.63 12.14 -0.30
CA PHE A 338 25.70 11.28 0.17
C PHE A 338 27.04 11.87 -0.24
N LEU A 339 28.07 11.61 0.56
CA LEU A 339 29.46 11.84 0.20
C LEU A 339 30.17 10.50 0.12
N ASN A 340 30.99 10.30 -0.91
CA ASN A 340 31.78 9.09 -1.05
C ASN A 340 33.24 9.43 -1.40
N ILE A 341 34.14 8.54 -0.96
CA ILE A 341 35.55 8.48 -1.38
C ILE A 341 35.83 7.11 -2.04
N GLU A 342 34.83 6.56 -2.71
CA GLU A 342 34.93 5.29 -3.41
C GLU A 342 35.67 5.47 -4.74
N LEU A 343 36.45 4.46 -5.13
CA LEU A 343 37.18 4.42 -6.39
C LEU A 343 36.33 3.77 -7.50
N ILE A 344 37.00 3.37 -8.60
CA ILE A 344 36.43 2.51 -9.63
C ILE A 344 36.18 1.09 -9.09
N SER A 345 35.68 0.20 -9.95
CA SER A 345 35.40 -1.20 -9.60
C SER A 345 36.67 -1.92 -9.15
N GLU A 346 36.54 -2.72 -8.08
CA GLU A 346 37.57 -3.69 -7.67
C GLU A 346 37.50 -4.99 -8.48
N LYS A 347 36.53 -5.10 -9.41
CA LYS A 347 36.38 -6.26 -10.31
C LYS A 347 37.08 -5.99 -11.63
N THR A 348 37.68 -7.04 -12.19
CA THR A 348 38.49 -6.98 -13.41
C THR A 348 37.68 -6.61 -14.66
N ALA A 349 38.37 -6.16 -15.70
CA ALA A 349 37.76 -5.96 -17.02
C ALA A 349 37.14 -7.27 -17.55
N ALA A 350 37.81 -8.41 -17.35
CA ALA A 350 37.30 -9.72 -17.76
C ALA A 350 35.94 -10.04 -17.11
N TYR A 351 35.77 -9.77 -15.81
CA TYR A 351 34.50 -9.92 -15.11
C TYR A 351 33.40 -9.07 -15.78
N TRP A 352 33.69 -7.81 -16.04
CA TRP A 352 32.70 -6.89 -16.61
C TRP A 352 32.35 -7.23 -18.06
N CYS A 353 33.33 -7.53 -18.90
CA CYS A 353 33.08 -7.94 -20.28
C CYS A 353 32.23 -9.20 -20.34
N GLN A 354 32.57 -10.25 -19.57
CA GLN A 354 31.73 -11.46 -19.50
C GLN A 354 30.31 -11.13 -19.01
N SER A 355 30.21 -10.30 -17.96
CA SER A 355 28.92 -9.89 -17.41
C SER A 355 28.06 -9.11 -18.41
N VAL A 356 28.66 -8.26 -19.24
CA VAL A 356 27.94 -7.51 -20.28
C VAL A 356 27.40 -8.47 -21.34
N THR A 357 28.20 -9.45 -21.77
CA THR A 357 27.74 -10.50 -22.70
C THR A 357 26.52 -11.24 -22.13
N GLU A 358 26.59 -11.66 -20.86
CA GLU A 358 25.48 -12.34 -20.18
C GLU A 358 24.23 -11.46 -20.03
N LEU A 359 24.41 -10.19 -19.64
CA LEU A 359 23.30 -9.25 -19.50
C LEU A 359 22.61 -8.96 -20.83
N LYS A 360 23.36 -8.81 -21.92
CA LYS A 360 22.78 -8.56 -23.25
C LYS A 360 22.15 -9.81 -23.87
N ALA A 361 22.65 -10.99 -23.54
CA ALA A 361 22.01 -12.24 -23.94
C ALA A 361 20.62 -12.40 -23.28
N ASP A 362 20.52 -12.06 -22.00
CA ASP A 362 19.28 -12.26 -21.23
C ASP A 362 18.31 -11.07 -21.34
N PHE A 363 18.82 -9.87 -21.60
CA PHE A 363 18.03 -8.63 -21.69
C PHE A 363 18.36 -7.85 -22.97
N PRO A 364 18.00 -8.37 -24.16
CA PRO A 364 18.38 -7.76 -25.44
C PRO A 364 17.83 -6.34 -25.62
N ASP A 365 16.62 -6.06 -25.11
CA ASP A 365 15.95 -4.76 -25.23
C ASP A 365 16.38 -3.74 -24.15
N HIS A 366 17.19 -4.15 -23.17
CA HIS A 366 17.70 -3.28 -22.13
C HIS A 366 19.09 -2.77 -22.49
N ILE A 367 19.34 -1.48 -22.23
CA ILE A 367 20.59 -0.85 -22.66
C ILE A 367 21.67 -1.03 -21.60
N VAL A 368 22.81 -1.61 -21.98
CA VAL A 368 23.99 -1.77 -21.12
C VAL A 368 25.10 -0.88 -21.63
N ILE A 369 25.53 0.06 -20.79
CA ILE A 369 26.60 1.01 -21.11
C ILE A 369 27.82 0.68 -20.26
N SER A 370 28.94 0.35 -20.91
CA SER A 370 30.18 0.04 -20.20
C SER A 370 30.91 1.31 -19.79
N SER A 371 30.97 1.57 -18.49
CA SER A 371 31.75 2.68 -17.93
C SER A 371 33.22 2.25 -17.81
N ILE A 372 34.12 2.96 -18.48
CA ILE A 372 35.55 2.62 -18.56
C ILE A 372 36.45 3.79 -18.20
N MET A 373 37.66 3.49 -17.70
CA MET A 373 38.67 4.50 -17.36
C MET A 373 40.08 3.96 -17.54
N CYS A 374 40.95 4.78 -18.14
CA CYS A 374 42.39 4.52 -18.26
C CYS A 374 43.19 5.78 -17.91
N SER A 375 44.49 5.60 -17.67
CA SER A 375 45.48 6.68 -17.69
C SER A 375 45.49 7.41 -19.04
N TYR A 376 46.12 8.58 -19.11
CA TYR A 376 46.26 9.33 -20.37
C TYR A 376 47.25 8.64 -21.34
N ASN A 377 46.82 7.49 -21.88
CA ASN A 377 47.59 6.63 -22.75
C ASN A 377 46.69 6.11 -23.88
N LYS A 378 47.07 6.38 -25.14
CA LYS A 378 46.29 5.99 -26.32
C LYS A 378 46.07 4.48 -26.42
N ALA A 379 47.10 3.68 -26.15
CA ALA A 379 47.02 2.23 -26.28
C ALA A 379 46.01 1.65 -25.28
N ASP A 380 46.04 2.14 -24.04
CA ASP A 380 45.14 1.67 -22.97
C ASP A 380 43.68 1.96 -23.28
N TRP A 381 43.35 3.20 -23.67
CA TRP A 381 42.00 3.58 -24.06
C TRP A 381 41.51 2.80 -25.28
N THR A 382 42.40 2.52 -26.24
CA THR A 382 42.07 1.74 -27.43
C THR A 382 41.77 0.29 -27.07
N GLU A 383 42.60 -0.33 -26.23
CA GLU A 383 42.47 -1.72 -25.78
C GLU A 383 41.16 -1.90 -24.99
N LEU A 384 40.96 -1.10 -23.94
CA LEU A 384 39.81 -1.25 -23.06
C LEU A 384 38.48 -0.95 -23.77
N ALA A 385 38.45 0.05 -24.67
CA ALA A 385 37.25 0.37 -25.43
C ALA A 385 36.87 -0.78 -26.37
N LYS A 386 37.83 -1.41 -27.05
CA LYS A 386 37.57 -2.58 -27.91
C LYS A 386 37.09 -3.77 -27.11
N MET A 387 37.73 -4.07 -25.97
CA MET A 387 37.26 -5.14 -25.07
C MET A 387 35.80 -4.94 -24.64
N ALA A 388 35.42 -3.69 -24.34
CA ALA A 388 34.06 -3.35 -23.95
C ALA A 388 33.06 -3.44 -25.12
N GLU A 389 33.44 -3.00 -26.33
CA GLU A 389 32.60 -3.15 -27.53
C GLU A 389 32.41 -4.64 -27.90
N GLU A 390 33.49 -5.42 -27.89
CA GLU A 390 33.47 -6.86 -28.21
C GLU A 390 32.62 -7.67 -27.22
N SER A 391 32.42 -7.17 -26.00
CA SER A 391 31.51 -7.79 -25.02
C SER A 391 30.03 -7.67 -25.39
N GLY A 392 29.69 -6.79 -26.34
CA GLY A 392 28.33 -6.50 -26.78
C GLY A 392 27.66 -5.30 -26.09
N ALA A 393 28.43 -4.41 -25.45
CA ALA A 393 27.89 -3.18 -24.87
C ALA A 393 27.17 -2.34 -25.93
N ASP A 394 26.02 -1.75 -25.60
CA ASP A 394 25.27 -0.90 -26.53
C ASP A 394 25.95 0.47 -26.72
N ALA A 395 26.69 0.93 -25.70
CA ALA A 395 27.50 2.13 -25.73
C ALA A 395 28.61 2.09 -24.64
N LEU A 396 29.52 3.07 -24.69
CA LEU A 396 30.52 3.30 -23.64
C LEU A 396 30.28 4.61 -22.88
N GLU A 397 30.63 4.64 -21.60
CA GLU A 397 30.78 5.88 -20.81
C GLU A 397 32.27 6.04 -20.46
N LEU A 398 32.89 7.14 -20.88
CA LEU A 398 34.28 7.47 -20.56
C LEU A 398 34.29 8.24 -19.25
N ASN A 399 34.77 7.62 -18.18
CA ASN A 399 34.81 8.27 -16.87
C ASN A 399 35.98 9.27 -16.80
N LEU A 400 35.66 10.55 -16.98
CA LEU A 400 36.59 11.68 -16.84
C LEU A 400 36.28 12.51 -15.58
N SER A 401 35.38 12.03 -14.72
CA SER A 401 34.84 12.82 -13.63
C SER A 401 35.33 12.42 -12.23
N CYS A 402 35.93 11.23 -12.07
CA CYS A 402 36.28 10.71 -10.74
C CYS A 402 37.38 11.56 -10.06
N PRO A 403 37.10 12.20 -8.90
CA PRO A 403 38.01 13.16 -8.28
C PRO A 403 38.95 12.54 -7.23
N HIS A 404 38.74 11.28 -6.85
CA HIS A 404 39.38 10.67 -5.68
C HIS A 404 40.50 9.70 -6.09
N GLY A 405 41.68 9.83 -5.47
CA GLY A 405 42.78 8.84 -5.51
C GLY A 405 43.46 8.60 -6.86
N MET A 406 42.97 9.21 -7.94
CA MET A 406 43.41 8.95 -9.31
C MET A 406 44.10 10.14 -9.98
N GLY A 407 44.02 11.34 -9.38
CA GLY A 407 44.64 12.56 -9.92
C GLY A 407 46.18 12.47 -9.98
N GLU A 408 46.81 11.87 -8.96
CA GLU A 408 48.26 11.64 -8.92
C GLU A 408 48.75 10.68 -10.02
N ARG A 409 47.84 9.89 -10.60
CA ARG A 409 48.11 8.99 -11.73
C ARG A 409 47.67 9.55 -13.08
N GLY A 410 47.22 10.81 -13.14
CA GLY A 410 46.75 11.45 -14.36
C GLY A 410 45.48 10.82 -14.93
N MET A 411 44.56 10.38 -14.06
CA MET A 411 43.29 9.72 -14.42
C MET A 411 42.08 10.50 -13.91
N GLY A 412 40.91 10.25 -14.53
CA GLY A 412 39.62 10.80 -14.08
C GLY A 412 39.57 12.32 -14.16
N LEU A 413 39.29 12.98 -13.02
CA LEU A 413 39.17 14.44 -12.91
C LEU A 413 40.38 15.18 -13.50
N ALA A 414 41.59 14.63 -13.35
CA ALA A 414 42.81 15.25 -13.88
C ALA A 414 42.76 15.44 -15.41
N CYS A 415 42.11 14.52 -16.14
CA CYS A 415 41.88 14.67 -17.58
C CYS A 415 40.61 15.48 -17.87
N GLY A 416 39.55 15.29 -17.08
CA GLY A 416 38.25 15.91 -17.32
C GLY A 416 38.18 17.43 -17.11
N GLN A 417 39.25 18.04 -16.59
CA GLN A 417 39.36 19.49 -16.41
C GLN A 417 40.09 20.19 -17.56
N ASP A 418 40.72 19.44 -18.47
CA ASP A 418 41.47 19.98 -19.61
C ASP A 418 40.78 19.61 -20.93
N PRO A 419 40.25 20.60 -21.69
CA PRO A 419 39.61 20.36 -22.98
C PRO A 419 40.50 19.60 -23.97
N GLU A 420 41.82 19.80 -23.97
CA GLU A 420 42.72 19.12 -24.89
C GLU A 420 42.83 17.62 -24.59
N LEU A 421 42.98 17.27 -23.30
CA LEU A 421 43.03 15.88 -22.87
C LEU A 421 41.71 15.15 -23.18
N VAL A 422 40.57 15.79 -22.90
CA VAL A 422 39.24 15.23 -23.22
C VAL A 422 39.08 14.99 -24.72
N ARG A 423 39.44 15.97 -25.56
CA ARG A 423 39.39 15.81 -27.03
C ARG A 423 40.24 14.64 -27.50
N ASN A 424 41.47 14.52 -26.98
CA ASN A 424 42.40 13.47 -27.38
C ASN A 424 41.89 12.08 -26.99
N ILE A 425 41.38 11.91 -25.76
CA ILE A 425 40.78 10.65 -25.31
C ILE A 425 39.59 10.28 -26.20
N CYS A 426 38.67 11.22 -26.44
CA CYS A 426 37.51 10.97 -27.29
C CYS A 426 37.95 10.54 -28.70
N ARG A 427 38.99 11.16 -29.26
CA ARG A 427 39.54 10.81 -30.58
C ARG A 427 40.09 9.39 -30.60
N TRP A 428 40.85 9.00 -29.59
CA TRP A 428 41.39 7.64 -29.49
C TRP A 428 40.27 6.59 -29.41
N VAL A 429 39.25 6.83 -28.58
CA VAL A 429 38.11 5.91 -28.46
C VAL A 429 37.30 5.87 -29.76
N ARG A 430 37.04 7.01 -30.40
CA ARG A 430 36.30 7.04 -31.68
C ARG A 430 37.01 6.29 -32.79
N GLU A 431 38.34 6.35 -32.84
CA GLU A 431 39.17 5.56 -33.76
C GLU A 431 39.14 4.05 -33.45
N ALA A 432 38.85 3.68 -32.20
CA ALA A 432 38.93 2.31 -31.71
C ALA A 432 37.63 1.51 -31.88
N VAL A 433 36.46 2.13 -31.68
CA VAL A 433 35.14 1.47 -31.64
C VAL A 433 34.17 2.05 -32.67
N GLN A 434 33.06 1.37 -32.95
CA GLN A 434 31.95 1.82 -33.79
C GLN A 434 30.69 2.18 -32.99
N ILE A 435 30.45 1.52 -31.85
CA ILE A 435 29.32 1.84 -30.97
C ILE A 435 29.35 3.30 -30.49
N PRO A 436 28.21 3.88 -30.10
CA PRO A 436 28.16 5.19 -29.46
C PRO A 436 28.95 5.21 -28.15
N PHE A 437 29.48 6.38 -27.81
CA PHE A 437 30.07 6.58 -26.49
C PHE A 437 29.82 8.00 -26.00
N PHE A 438 29.91 8.17 -24.68
CA PHE A 438 29.63 9.40 -23.98
C PHE A 438 30.80 9.76 -23.06
N ALA A 439 31.20 11.02 -23.02
CA ALA A 439 32.19 11.50 -22.05
C ALA A 439 31.48 11.98 -20.79
N LYS A 440 31.75 11.36 -19.63
CA LYS A 440 31.17 11.75 -18.35
C LYS A 440 31.92 12.94 -17.76
N LEU A 441 31.27 14.10 -17.73
CA LEU A 441 31.91 15.35 -17.35
C LEU A 441 31.94 15.56 -15.83
N THR A 442 33.00 16.21 -15.35
CA THR A 442 33.04 16.70 -13.96
C THR A 442 32.35 18.05 -13.84
N PRO A 443 31.54 18.29 -12.79
CA PRO A 443 31.04 19.63 -12.50
C PRO A 443 32.12 20.56 -11.92
N ASN A 444 33.29 20.03 -11.54
CA ASN A 444 34.36 20.77 -10.88
C ASN A 444 35.31 21.45 -11.90
N VAL A 445 34.76 22.32 -12.74
CA VAL A 445 35.49 23.09 -13.77
C VAL A 445 34.96 24.51 -13.82
N THR A 446 35.79 25.46 -14.29
CA THR A 446 35.38 26.85 -14.47
C THR A 446 34.26 26.97 -15.51
N ASN A 447 34.38 26.25 -16.62
CA ASN A 447 33.40 26.26 -17.70
C ASN A 447 33.22 24.86 -18.28
N ILE A 448 32.14 24.18 -17.88
CA ILE A 448 31.81 22.83 -18.37
C ILE A 448 31.52 22.79 -19.87
N VAL A 449 31.10 23.91 -20.46
CA VAL A 449 30.79 24.00 -21.89
C VAL A 449 32.05 23.78 -22.75
N ASP A 450 33.21 24.24 -22.28
CA ASP A 450 34.46 24.08 -23.03
C ASP A 450 34.90 22.61 -23.09
N ILE A 451 34.70 21.88 -21.98
CA ILE A 451 34.94 20.44 -21.92
C ILE A 451 33.94 19.68 -22.78
N ALA A 452 32.65 20.04 -22.72
CA ALA A 452 31.59 19.42 -23.52
C ALA A 452 31.84 19.61 -25.03
N LYS A 453 32.24 20.81 -25.46
CA LYS A 453 32.60 21.09 -26.86
C LYS A 453 33.81 20.27 -27.31
N ALA A 454 34.83 20.16 -26.47
CA ALA A 454 36.01 19.35 -26.78
C ALA A 454 35.67 17.87 -27.00
N ALA A 455 34.72 17.32 -26.21
CA ALA A 455 34.20 15.98 -26.46
C ALA A 455 33.37 15.93 -27.76
N GLN A 456 32.46 16.89 -27.98
CA GLN A 456 31.56 16.95 -29.13
C GLN A 456 32.28 17.07 -30.48
N GLU A 457 33.41 17.78 -30.54
CA GLU A 457 34.22 17.91 -31.77
C GLU A 457 34.61 16.55 -32.37
N VAL A 458 34.62 15.51 -31.56
CA VAL A 458 34.91 14.13 -31.96
C VAL A 458 33.67 13.23 -31.90
N ILE A 459 32.83 13.41 -30.88
CA ILE A 459 31.63 12.60 -30.67
C ILE A 459 30.49 13.18 -31.51
N VAL A 460 30.22 12.56 -32.65
CA VAL A 460 29.03 12.91 -33.44
C VAL A 460 27.78 12.44 -32.69
N ASN A 461 26.95 13.39 -32.25
CA ASN A 461 25.58 13.24 -31.73
C ASN A 461 25.34 12.77 -30.27
N CYS A 462 26.33 12.71 -29.36
CA CYS A 462 26.16 12.11 -28.01
C CYS A 462 26.98 12.77 -26.87
N TYR A 463 26.36 13.06 -25.71
CA TYR A 463 27.04 13.47 -24.46
C TYR A 463 26.21 13.07 -23.21
N ILE A 464 26.87 12.76 -22.08
CA ILE A 464 26.25 12.45 -20.77
C ILE A 464 26.64 13.49 -19.73
#